data_AF-A0A0X8GPP9-F1
#
_entry.id   AF-A0A0X8GPP9-F1
#
_cell.length_a   1.000
_cell.length_b   1.000
_cell.length_c   1.000
_cell.angle_alpha   90.00
_cell.angle_beta   90.00
_cell.angle_gamma   90.00
#
_symmetry.space_group_name_H-M   'P 1'
#
loop_
_entity.id
_entity.type
_entity.pdbx_description
1 polymer ?
#
loop_
_entity_poly.entity_id
_entity_poly.type
_entity_poly.pdbx_seq_one_letter_code
_entity_poly.pdbx_strand_id
1 'polypeptide(L)' 'MGLRRETSTDPNNATILQARIAIDLAILILEKKTYAKKASPVIEVLDSSNLAKYDLGKLLPPKGQRMQEQELPD' A
#
# COMPACT_ATOMS: atom_id res chain seq x y z
N MET A 1 12.11 16.55 27.72
CA MET A 1 12.79 15.23 27.82
C MET A 1 12.30 14.39 26.63
N GLY A 2 13.21 13.73 25.92
CA GLY A 2 13.18 13.56 24.45
C GLY A 2 11.98 12.81 23.84
N LEU A 3 11.39 13.44 22.82
CA LEU A 3 10.54 12.77 21.83
C LEU A 3 11.43 11.80 21.05
N ARG A 4 11.30 10.51 21.32
CA ARG A 4 11.95 9.47 20.52
C ARG A 4 11.38 9.55 19.11
N ARG A 5 12.23 9.90 18.15
CA ARG A 5 11.93 9.80 16.72
C ARG A 5 12.01 8.31 16.38
N GLU A 6 10.89 7.64 16.48
CA GLU A 6 10.74 6.24 16.08
C GLU A 6 10.73 6.24 14.55
N THR A 7 11.89 6.02 13.93
CA THR A 7 11.95 5.74 12.50
C THR A 7 11.39 4.35 12.29
N SER A 8 10.08 4.27 12.04
CA SER A 8 9.38 3.07 11.58
C SER A 8 9.98 2.66 10.23
N THR A 9 11.01 1.82 10.27
CA THR A 9 11.51 1.05 9.12
C THR A 9 10.67 -0.20 9.00
N ASP A 10 9.40 -0.03 8.63
CA ASP A 10 8.50 -1.14 8.35
C ASP A 10 8.55 -1.44 6.84
N PRO A 11 8.66 -2.72 6.43
CA PRO A 11 8.59 -3.10 5.03
C PRO A 11 7.20 -2.76 4.49
N ASN A 12 7.11 -1.91 3.47
CA ASN A 12 5.81 -1.45 2.98
C ASN A 12 5.28 -2.41 1.92
N ASN A 13 4.17 -3.06 2.28
CA ASN A 13 3.33 -3.78 1.35
C ASN A 13 2.29 -2.79 0.82
N ALA A 14 2.54 -2.20 -0.36
CA ALA A 14 1.71 -1.15 -1.00
C ALA A 14 0.23 -1.56 -1.17
N THR A 15 -0.57 -1.46 -0.11
CA THR A 15 -1.87 -2.13 0.04
C THR A 15 -2.91 -1.59 -0.94
N ILE A 16 -2.90 -0.26 -1.17
CA ILE A 16 -3.81 0.35 -2.14
C ILE A 16 -3.42 -0.03 -3.55
N LEU A 17 -2.12 -0.14 -3.84
CA LEU A 17 -1.65 -0.62 -5.13
C LEU A 17 -2.04 -2.10 -5.34
N GLN A 18 -1.94 -2.95 -4.32
CA GLN A 18 -2.41 -4.33 -4.39
C GLN A 18 -3.91 -4.41 -4.71
N ALA A 19 -4.75 -3.59 -4.06
CA ALA A 19 -6.18 -3.54 -4.33
C ALA A 19 -6.48 -3.13 -5.78
N ARG A 20 -5.77 -2.12 -6.31
CA ARG A 20 -5.90 -1.69 -7.70
C ARG A 20 -5.53 -2.80 -8.68
N ILE A 21 -4.43 -3.53 -8.42
CA ILE A 21 -4.00 -4.67 -9.24
C ILE A 21 -5.06 -5.77 -9.22
N ALA A 22 -5.64 -6.09 -8.07
CA ALA A 22 -6.66 -7.12 -7.96
C ALA A 22 -7.92 -6.80 -8.79
N ILE A 23 -8.38 -5.54 -8.73
CA ILE A 23 -9.53 -5.07 -9.51
C ILE A 23 -9.24 -5.13 -11.01
N ASP A 24 -8.07 -4.65 -11.44
CA ASP A 24 -7.67 -4.67 -12.85
C ASP A 24 -7.60 -6.11 -13.40
N LEU A 25 -6.98 -7.03 -12.64
CA LEU A 25 -6.95 -8.44 -13.00
C LEU A 25 -8.35 -9.05 -13.10
N ALA A 26 -9.27 -8.71 -12.19
CA ALA A 26 -10.64 -9.19 -12.26
C ALA A 26 -11.35 -8.72 -13.55
N ILE A 27 -11.17 -7.44 -13.93
CA ILE A 27 -11.71 -6.89 -15.18
C ILE A 27 -11.13 -7.62 -16.40
N LEU A 28 -9.80 -7.78 -16.45
CA LEU A 28 -9.13 -8.48 -17.55
C LEU A 28 -9.61 -9.92 -17.73
N ILE A 29 -9.83 -10.64 -16.61
CA ILE A 29 -10.38 -12.00 -16.63
C ILE A 29 -11.80 -12.02 -17.18
N LEU A 30 -12.67 -11.10 -16.73
CA LEU A 30 -14.06 -10.98 -17.19
C LEU A 30 -14.15 -10.65 -18.68
N GLU A 31 -13.26 -9.79 -19.17
CA GLU A 31 -13.17 -9.42 -20.60
C GLU A 31 -12.44 -10.45 -21.46
N LYS A 32 -11.99 -11.58 -20.88
CA LYS A 32 -11.20 -12.63 -21.56
C LYS A 32 -9.93 -12.09 -22.23
N LYS A 33 -9.34 -11.05 -21.66
CA LYS A 33 -8.06 -10.48 -22.13
C LYS A 33 -6.89 -11.27 -21.56
N THR A 34 -5.70 -11.08 -22.14
CA THR A 34 -4.46 -11.63 -21.56
C THR A 34 -4.16 -10.92 -20.24
N TYR A 35 -3.85 -11.68 -19.20
CA TYR A 35 -3.53 -11.16 -17.86
C TYR A 35 -2.33 -11.89 -17.26
N ALA A 36 -1.67 -11.25 -16.29
CA ALA A 36 -0.61 -11.88 -15.51
C ALA A 36 -1.22 -12.82 -14.45
N LYS A 37 -0.83 -14.10 -14.43
CA LYS A 37 -1.32 -15.08 -13.44
C LYS A 37 -0.87 -14.77 -12.01
N LYS A 38 0.25 -14.04 -11.85
CA LYS A 38 0.76 -13.58 -10.56
C LYS A 38 1.30 -12.17 -10.74
N ALA A 39 0.80 -11.24 -9.94
CA ALA A 39 1.29 -9.88 -9.86
C ALA A 39 1.48 -9.54 -8.38
N SER A 40 2.65 -9.00 -8.04
CA SER A 40 2.94 -8.53 -6.69
C SER A 40 3.71 -7.23 -6.81
N PRO A 41 3.36 -6.18 -6.05
CA PRO A 41 4.15 -4.98 -6.00
C PRO A 41 5.54 -5.27 -5.44
N VAL A 42 6.51 -4.48 -5.88
CA VAL A 42 7.85 -4.49 -5.26
C VAL A 42 7.70 -3.91 -3.85
N ILE A 43 8.22 -4.65 -2.85
CA ILE A 43 8.25 -4.20 -1.46
C ILE A 43 9.39 -3.20 -1.31
N GLU A 44 9.07 -1.99 -0.84
CA GLU A 44 10.04 -0.91 -0.62
C GLU A 44 10.05 -0.55 0.87
N VAL A 45 11.24 -0.43 1.45
CA VAL A 45 11.40 0.05 2.83
C VAL A 45 11.26 1.56 2.81
N LEU A 46 10.30 2.08 3.59
CA LEU A 46 10.16 3.52 3.77
C LEU A 46 10.88 3.94 5.03
N ASP A 47 11.58 5.06 4.92
CA ASP A 47 12.25 5.74 6.02
C ASP A 47 12.13 7.26 5.82
N SER A 48 12.58 8.03 6.83
CA SER A 48 12.48 9.50 6.79
C SER A 48 13.15 10.16 5.58
N SER A 49 14.12 9.51 4.93
CA SER A 49 14.86 10.03 3.78
C SER A 49 14.12 9.87 2.45
N ASN A 50 13.25 8.86 2.33
CA ASN A 50 12.53 8.56 1.09
C ASN A 50 11.01 8.83 1.16
N LEU A 51 10.45 8.97 2.36
CA LEU A 51 9.02 9.18 2.59
C LEU A 51 8.45 10.41 1.87
N ALA A 52 9.21 11.52 1.82
CA ALA A 52 8.76 12.76 1.19
C ALA A 52 8.64 12.67 -0.34
N LYS A 53 9.33 11.71 -0.96
CA LYS A 53 9.32 11.49 -2.42
C LYS A 53 8.44 10.30 -2.81
N TYR A 54 7.99 9.52 -1.84
CA TYR A 54 7.16 8.35 -2.08
C TYR A 54 5.74 8.78 -2.45
N ASP A 55 5.15 8.08 -3.42
CA ASP A 55 3.75 8.27 -3.78
C ASP A 55 2.85 7.65 -2.70
N LEU A 56 2.51 8.47 -1.70
CA LEU A 56 1.65 8.09 -0.59
C LEU A 56 0.27 7.59 -1.04
N GLY A 57 -0.19 7.91 -2.26
CA GLY A 57 -1.45 7.37 -2.80
C GLY A 57 -1.43 5.85 -3.03
N LYS A 58 -0.24 5.23 -3.02
CA LYS A 58 -0.06 3.77 -3.06
C LYS A 58 -0.16 3.10 -1.68
N LEU A 59 0.01 3.89 -0.62
CA LEU A 59 0.02 3.44 0.77
C LEU A 59 -1.26 3.83 1.52
N LEU A 60 -1.65 5.10 1.40
CA LEU A 60 -2.70 5.76 2.18
C LEU A 60 -3.89 6.13 1.31
N PRO A 61 -5.11 6.05 1.87
CA PRO A 61 -6.29 6.48 1.16
C PRO A 61 -6.19 7.99 0.91
N PRO A 62 -6.88 8.51 -0.13
CA PRO A 62 -6.89 9.94 -0.38
C PRO A 62 -7.41 10.70 0.86
N LYS A 63 -6.89 11.91 1.06
CA LYS A 63 -7.21 12.74 2.23
C LYS A 63 -8.72 12.90 2.38
N GLY A 64 -9.22 12.72 3.62
CA GLY A 64 -10.64 12.78 3.93
C GLY A 64 -11.38 11.43 3.90
N GLN A 65 -10.69 10.35 3.52
CA GLN A 65 -11.25 9.00 3.53
C GLN A 65 -10.53 8.16 4.61
N ARG A 66 -11.24 7.84 5.70
CA ARG A 66 -10.68 7.02 6.79
C ARG A 66 -10.70 5.54 6.40
N MET A 67 -9.56 4.86 6.50
CA MET A 67 -9.57 3.41 6.71
C MET A 67 -10.23 3.15 8.07
N GLN A 68 -11.16 2.20 8.16
CA GLN A 68 -11.70 1.83 9.46
C GLN A 68 -10.55 1.20 10.27
N GLU A 69 -10.21 1.83 11.39
CA GLU A 69 -9.23 1.33 12.33
C GLU A 69 -9.86 0.08 12.96
N GLN A 70 -9.44 -1.11 12.51
CA GLN A 70 -9.80 -2.35 13.16
C GLN A 70 -8.87 -2.55 14.35
N GLU A 71 -9.43 -2.56 15.56
CA GLU A 71 -8.65 -2.83 16.76
C GLU A 71 -8.04 -4.23 16.68
N LEU A 72 -6.76 -4.35 17.05
CA LEU A 72 -6.09 -5.64 17.11
C LEU A 72 -6.72 -6.43 18.27
N PRO A 73 -7.15 -7.69 18.05
CA PRO A 73 -7.60 -8.53 19.15
C PRO A 73 -6.46 -8.77 20.14
N ASP A 74 -6.78 -8.76 21.45
CA ASP A 74 -5.86 -9.00 22.56
C ASP A 74 -5.05 -10.32 22.43
#